data_AF-A0AAV5UW40-F1
#
_entry.id   AF-A0AAV5UW40-F1
#
_cell.length_a   1.000
_cell.length_b   1.000
_cell.length_c   1.000
_cell.angle_alpha   90.00
_cell.angle_beta   90.00
_cell.angle_gamma   90.00
#
_symmetry.space_group_name_H-M   'P 1'
#
loop_
_entity.id
_entity.type
_entity.pdbx_description
1 polymer ?
#
loop_
_entity_poly.entity_id
_entity_poly.type
_entity_poly.pdbx_seq_one_letter_code
_entity_poly.pdbx_strand_id
1 'polypeptide(L)'
;MQFNYLIWVPQVAFTRNPALYTSFYVFEIVMIALQIIAEPFILCRMYRTRPLHLNIRLIIVHCFSSTGLSSLSRLVLLYFQYFGIPKEGSGNQTILLLASFGREVGLGALVSIPLCIAVERMIATRHWSWYEKESIETVWVFIVIQICSTFVALLNAVCFIYAADYYRHFAVALFDIFVEG
;
A
#
# COMPACT_ATOMS: atom_id res chain seq x y z
N MET A 1 -2.84 -0.70 -26.44
CA MET A 1 -2.21 -1.38 -25.30
C MET A 1 -3.32 -1.73 -24.33
N GLN A 2 -3.63 -3.01 -24.16
CA GLN A 2 -4.51 -3.45 -23.08
C GLN A 2 -3.77 -3.20 -21.78
N PHE A 3 -4.22 -2.22 -20.99
CA PHE A 3 -3.72 -2.05 -19.63
C PHE A 3 -4.23 -3.25 -18.83
N ASN A 4 -3.41 -4.29 -18.71
CA ASN A 4 -3.60 -5.33 -17.71
C ASN A 4 -3.26 -4.69 -16.36
N TYR A 5 -4.22 -3.93 -15.81
CA TYR A 5 -4.17 -3.51 -14.42
C TYR A 5 -3.82 -4.74 -13.56
N LEU A 6 -2.97 -4.56 -12.54
CA LEU A 6 -2.30 -5.59 -11.69
C LEU A 6 -3.19 -6.65 -11.02
N ILE A 7 -4.43 -6.77 -11.44
CA ILE A 7 -5.29 -7.92 -11.25
C ILE A 7 -4.84 -9.05 -12.18
N TRP A 8 -3.97 -9.91 -11.67
CA TRP A 8 -3.76 -11.22 -12.25
C TRP A 8 -4.72 -12.21 -11.59
N VAL A 9 -5.64 -12.76 -12.38
CA VAL A 9 -6.47 -13.90 -11.96
C VAL A 9 -5.99 -15.10 -12.77
N PRO A 10 -5.42 -16.14 -12.15
CA PRO A 10 -5.06 -17.36 -12.86
C PRO A 10 -6.33 -18.11 -13.25
N GLN A 11 -6.96 -17.71 -14.37
CA GLN A 11 -8.24 -18.28 -14.79
C GLN A 11 -8.16 -19.81 -14.92
N VAL A 12 -7.06 -20.35 -15.42
CA VAL A 12 -6.83 -21.80 -15.54
C VAL A 12 -6.77 -22.50 -14.18
N ALA A 13 -6.16 -21.88 -13.18
CA ALA A 13 -6.09 -22.47 -11.84
C ALA A 13 -7.43 -22.33 -11.11
N PHE A 14 -8.13 -21.20 -11.31
CA PHE A 14 -9.45 -20.95 -10.77
C PHE A 14 -10.48 -21.96 -11.31
N THR A 15 -10.47 -22.26 -12.61
CA THR A 15 -11.38 -23.25 -13.20
C THR A 15 -11.08 -24.67 -12.73
N ARG A 16 -9.82 -25.00 -12.45
CA ARG A 16 -9.44 -26.31 -11.90
C ARG A 16 -9.89 -26.52 -10.47
N ASN A 17 -9.84 -25.48 -9.61
CA ASN A 17 -10.14 -25.60 -8.18
C ASN A 17 -10.95 -24.41 -7.64
N PRO A 18 -12.20 -24.21 -8.09
CA PRO A 18 -12.96 -22.99 -7.76
C PRO A 18 -13.21 -22.83 -6.25
N ALA A 19 -13.52 -23.93 -5.55
CA ALA A 19 -13.79 -23.90 -4.11
C ALA A 19 -12.60 -23.38 -3.28
N LEU A 20 -11.38 -23.78 -3.65
CA LEU A 20 -10.15 -23.34 -2.97
C LEU A 20 -9.94 -21.84 -3.15
N TYR A 21 -10.02 -21.33 -4.38
CA TYR A 21 -9.86 -19.90 -4.64
C TYR A 21 -10.96 -19.05 -4.01
N THR A 22 -12.22 -19.52 -4.03
CA THR A 22 -13.31 -18.87 -3.30
C THR A 22 -13.02 -18.79 -1.80
N SER A 23 -12.47 -19.86 -1.20
CA SER A 23 -12.11 -19.85 0.22
C SER A 23 -11.02 -18.81 0.55
N PHE A 24 -10.02 -18.64 -0.33
CA PHE A 24 -8.99 -17.62 -0.17
C PHE A 24 -9.57 -16.20 -0.28
N TYR A 25 -10.49 -15.95 -1.22
CA TYR A 25 -11.15 -14.66 -1.31
C TYR A 25 -12.01 -14.34 -0.09
N VAL A 26 -12.78 -15.31 0.41
CA VAL A 26 -13.58 -15.13 1.63
C VAL A 26 -12.65 -14.84 2.82
N PHE A 27 -11.56 -15.59 2.96
CA PHE A 27 -10.58 -15.36 4.01
C PHE A 27 -9.95 -13.97 3.92
N GLU A 28 -9.51 -13.55 2.73
CA GLU A 28 -8.93 -12.23 2.50
C GLU A 28 -9.91 -11.10 2.83
N ILE A 29 -11.19 -11.22 2.41
CA ILE A 29 -12.25 -10.25 2.73
C ILE A 29 -12.47 -10.16 4.24
N VAL A 30 -12.54 -11.30 4.93
CA VAL A 30 -12.71 -11.35 6.39
C VAL A 30 -11.52 -10.67 7.09
N MET A 31 -10.29 -10.95 6.66
CA MET A 31 -9.09 -10.32 7.23
C MET A 31 -9.08 -8.81 7.02
N ILE A 32 -9.44 -8.33 5.82
CA ILE A 32 -9.55 -6.89 5.54
C ILE A 32 -10.65 -6.26 6.39
N ALA A 33 -11.81 -6.91 6.54
CA ALA A 33 -12.91 -6.39 7.37
C ALA A 33 -12.49 -6.28 8.85
N LEU A 34 -11.83 -7.31 9.39
CA LEU A 34 -11.28 -7.28 10.74
C LEU A 34 -10.26 -6.16 10.92
N GLN A 35 -9.39 -5.96 9.93
CA GLN A 35 -8.40 -4.89 9.95
C GLN A 35 -9.07 -3.50 9.97
N ILE A 36 -10.04 -3.24 9.09
CA ILE A 36 -10.77 -1.95 9.03
C ILE A 36 -11.50 -1.67 10.34
N ILE A 37 -12.09 -2.70 10.97
CA ILE A 37 -12.74 -2.57 12.28
C ILE A 37 -11.71 -2.28 13.38
N ALA A 38 -10.55 -2.93 13.36
CA ALA A 38 -9.51 -2.77 14.38
C ALA A 38 -8.75 -1.43 14.25
N GLU A 39 -8.60 -0.93 13.03
CA GLU A 39 -7.82 0.27 12.70
C GLU A 39 -8.16 1.50 13.54
N PRO A 40 -9.43 1.96 13.70
CA PRO A 40 -9.73 3.14 14.51
C PRO A 40 -9.29 3.00 15.97
N PHE A 41 -9.35 1.78 16.52
CA PHE A 41 -8.87 1.52 17.89
C PHE A 41 -7.34 1.61 17.95
N ILE A 42 -6.64 1.07 16.96
CA ILE A 42 -5.18 1.17 16.85
C ILE A 42 -4.75 2.63 16.72
N LEU A 43 -5.36 3.39 15.80
CA LEU A 43 -5.06 4.81 15.59
C LEU A 43 -5.29 5.63 16.87
N CYS A 44 -6.42 5.44 17.54
CA CYS A 44 -6.73 6.12 18.80
C CYS A 44 -5.71 5.78 19.90
N ARG A 45 -5.34 4.50 20.02
CA ARG A 45 -4.34 4.05 21.00
C ARG A 45 -2.96 4.62 20.69
N MET A 46 -2.50 4.55 19.44
CA MET A 46 -1.18 5.03 19.04
C MET A 46 -1.03 6.54 19.25
N TYR A 47 -2.07 7.32 18.95
CA TYR A 47 -2.06 8.76 19.19
C TYR A 47 -1.93 9.10 20.70
N ARG A 48 -2.53 8.28 21.57
CA ARG A 48 -2.52 8.48 23.03
C ARG A 48 -1.28 7.93 23.74
N THR A 49 -0.37 7.24 23.05
CA THR A 49 0.84 6.65 23.63
C THR A 49 1.86 7.72 24.03
N ARG A 50 1.85 8.14 25.31
CA ARG A 50 2.74 9.19 25.85
C ARG A 50 4.26 8.92 25.81
N PRO A 51 4.79 7.69 25.92
CA PRO A 51 6.25 7.51 25.90
C PRO A 51 6.88 7.80 24.53
N LEU A 52 6.07 7.98 23.48
CA LEU A 52 6.55 8.28 22.14
C LEU A 52 6.43 9.78 21.83
N HIS A 53 7.49 10.34 21.25
CA HIS A 53 7.49 11.71 20.74
C HIS A 53 6.32 11.91 19.77
N LEU A 54 5.73 13.12 19.77
CA LEU A 54 4.57 13.44 18.92
C LEU A 54 4.76 13.04 17.45
N ASN A 55 5.91 13.37 16.85
CA ASN A 55 6.18 13.05 15.45
C ASN A 55 6.20 11.54 15.16
N ILE A 56 6.76 10.70 16.03
CA ILE A 56 6.71 9.24 15.85
C ILE A 56 5.26 8.77 15.86
N ARG A 57 4.45 9.26 16.80
CA ARG A 57 3.03 8.90 16.88
C ARG A 57 2.30 9.27 15.58
N LEU A 58 2.54 10.46 15.06
CA LEU A 58 1.94 10.91 13.81
C LEU A 58 2.42 10.08 12.60
N ILE A 59 3.69 9.67 12.56
CA ILE A 59 4.21 8.75 11.53
C ILE A 59 3.45 7.42 11.58
N ILE A 60 3.35 6.81 12.75
CA ILE A 60 2.67 5.53 12.93
C ILE A 60 1.18 5.65 12.55
N VAL A 61 0.49 6.70 13.03
CA VAL A 61 -0.93 6.98 12.71
C VAL A 61 -1.13 7.14 11.20
N HIS A 62 -0.26 7.91 10.54
CA HIS A 62 -0.32 8.10 9.10
C HIS A 62 -0.14 6.77 8.35
N CYS A 63 0.85 5.96 8.73
CA CYS A 63 1.11 4.69 8.05
C CYS A 63 -0.02 3.68 8.23
N PHE A 64 -0.61 3.57 9.43
CA PHE A 64 -1.79 2.75 9.62
C PHE A 64 -2.97 3.25 8.77
N SER A 65 -3.22 4.57 8.75
CA SER A 65 -4.28 5.17 7.92
C SER A 65 -4.08 4.88 6.41
N SER A 66 -2.83 4.96 5.94
CA SER A 66 -2.47 4.59 4.55
C SER A 66 -2.66 3.10 4.27
N THR A 67 -2.42 2.24 5.27
CA THR A 67 -2.68 0.80 5.16
C THR A 67 -4.19 0.50 5.12
N GLY A 68 -5.00 1.25 5.88
CA GLY A 68 -6.46 1.21 5.78
C GLY A 68 -6.97 1.58 4.39
N LEU A 69 -6.46 2.67 3.82
CA LEU A 69 -6.77 3.07 2.45
C LEU A 69 -6.35 2.02 1.42
N SER A 70 -5.18 1.39 1.60
CA SER A 70 -4.72 0.28 0.76
C SER A 70 -5.66 -0.93 0.84
N SER A 71 -6.20 -1.21 2.03
CA SER A 71 -7.11 -2.33 2.28
C SER A 71 -8.49 -2.09 1.67
N LEU A 72 -9.02 -0.86 1.77
CA LEU A 72 -10.23 -0.44 1.05
C LEU A 72 -10.04 -0.54 -0.46
N SER A 73 -8.90 -0.09 -0.97
CA SER A 73 -8.52 -0.22 -2.38
C SER A 73 -8.49 -1.70 -2.80
N ARG A 74 -7.97 -2.59 -1.94
CA ARG A 74 -7.95 -4.04 -2.18
C ARG A 74 -9.34 -4.65 -2.29
N LEU A 75 -10.32 -4.20 -1.50
CA LEU A 75 -11.72 -4.66 -1.64
C LEU A 75 -12.31 -4.31 -3.01
N VAL A 76 -12.02 -3.10 -3.53
CA VAL A 76 -12.44 -2.70 -4.88
C VAL A 76 -11.80 -3.60 -5.94
N LEU A 77 -10.51 -3.91 -5.79
CA LEU A 77 -9.83 -4.84 -6.71
C LEU A 77 -10.42 -6.25 -6.63
N LEU A 78 -10.76 -6.73 -5.43
CA LEU A 78 -11.41 -8.03 -5.23
C LEU A 78 -12.79 -8.11 -5.88
N TYR A 79 -13.56 -7.02 -5.83
CA TYR A 79 -14.83 -6.92 -6.54
C TYR A 79 -14.65 -7.15 -8.06
N PHE A 80 -13.72 -6.44 -8.70
CA PHE A 80 -13.45 -6.63 -10.13
C PHE A 80 -12.79 -7.99 -10.44
N GLN A 81 -12.04 -8.56 -9.51
CA GLN A 81 -11.50 -9.92 -9.65
C GLN A 81 -12.61 -10.97 -9.70
N TYR A 82 -13.66 -10.81 -8.89
CA TYR A 82 -14.76 -11.76 -8.80
C TYR A 82 -15.80 -11.58 -9.92
N PHE A 83 -16.23 -10.34 -10.19
CA PHE A 83 -17.27 -10.04 -11.19
C PHE A 83 -16.74 -9.91 -12.62
N GLY A 84 -15.42 -9.88 -12.79
CA GLY A 84 -14.76 -9.78 -14.08
C GLY A 84 -14.20 -8.39 -14.37
N ILE A 85 -13.19 -8.37 -15.24
CA ILE A 85 -12.47 -7.16 -15.63
C ILE A 85 -13.38 -6.28 -16.50
N PRO A 86 -13.50 -4.97 -16.22
CA PRO A 86 -14.31 -4.07 -17.03
C PRO A 86 -13.80 -3.98 -18.47
N LYS A 87 -14.72 -3.92 -19.44
CA LYS A 87 -14.39 -3.74 -20.86
C LYS A 87 -13.68 -2.40 -21.11
N GLU A 88 -12.85 -2.36 -22.14
CA GLU A 88 -12.19 -1.14 -22.59
C GLU A 88 -13.19 -0.03 -22.90
N GLY A 89 -12.90 1.20 -22.44
CA GLY A 89 -13.77 2.36 -22.62
C GLY A 89 -14.93 2.48 -21.63
N SER A 90 -15.07 1.55 -20.69
CA SER A 90 -16.02 1.72 -19.57
C SER A 90 -15.43 2.61 -18.49
N GLY A 91 -16.27 3.47 -17.87
CA GLY A 91 -15.85 4.36 -16.78
C GLY A 91 -15.28 3.63 -15.54
N ASN A 92 -15.50 2.31 -15.44
CA ASN A 92 -14.98 1.47 -14.37
C ASN A 92 -13.45 1.27 -14.45
N GLN A 93 -12.80 1.52 -15.59
CA GLN A 93 -11.35 1.42 -15.73
C GLN A 93 -10.61 2.44 -14.85
N THR A 94 -11.14 3.66 -14.74
CA THR A 94 -10.57 4.69 -13.87
C THR A 94 -10.65 4.29 -12.39
N ILE A 95 -11.77 3.69 -11.97
CA ILE A 95 -11.94 3.18 -10.61
C ILE A 95 -10.90 2.09 -10.32
N LEU A 96 -10.71 1.18 -11.27
CA LEU A 96 -9.76 0.09 -11.15
C LEU A 96 -8.30 0.58 -11.06
N LEU A 97 -7.96 1.59 -11.87
CA LEU A 97 -6.66 2.24 -11.84
C LEU A 97 -6.42 2.95 -10.49
N LEU A 98 -7.40 3.73 -10.02
CA LEU A 98 -7.32 4.42 -8.73
C LEU A 98 -7.19 3.43 -7.56
N ALA A 99 -7.92 2.33 -7.58
CA ALA A 99 -7.78 1.28 -6.57
C ALA A 99 -6.40 0.60 -6.63
N SER A 100 -5.86 0.38 -7.83
CA SER A 100 -4.50 -0.16 -7.97
C SER A 100 -3.46 0.81 -7.41
N PHE A 101 -3.58 2.11 -7.73
CA PHE A 101 -2.72 3.16 -7.18
C PHE A 101 -2.84 3.27 -5.65
N GLY A 102 -4.07 3.31 -5.12
CA GLY A 102 -4.30 3.41 -3.68
C GLY A 102 -3.70 2.24 -2.90
N ARG A 103 -3.78 1.03 -3.47
CA ARG A 103 -3.12 -0.15 -2.90
C ARG A 103 -1.60 0.03 -2.81
N GLU A 104 -0.96 0.35 -3.93
CA GLU A 104 0.50 0.47 -4.02
C GLU A 104 1.06 1.64 -3.20
N VAL A 105 0.37 2.79 -3.19
CA VAL A 105 0.77 3.95 -2.39
C VAL A 105 0.71 3.62 -0.90
N GLY A 106 -0.35 2.95 -0.44
CA GLY A 106 -0.46 2.58 0.97
C GLY A 106 0.56 1.52 1.39
N LEU A 107 0.91 0.57 0.51
CA LEU A 107 2.01 -0.37 0.75
C LEU A 107 3.37 0.35 0.79
N GLY A 108 3.60 1.29 -0.13
CA GLY A 108 4.81 2.12 -0.14
C GLY A 108 4.98 2.93 1.15
N ALA A 109 3.89 3.49 1.67
CA ALA A 109 3.88 4.22 2.94
C ALA A 109 4.16 3.31 4.16
N LEU A 110 3.78 2.03 4.11
CA LEU A 110 4.10 1.05 5.15
C LEU A 110 5.59 0.69 5.12
N VAL A 111 6.14 0.44 3.93
CA VAL A 111 7.55 0.05 3.74
C VAL A 111 8.50 1.20 4.08
N SER A 112 8.09 2.46 3.93
CA SER A 112 8.93 3.63 4.24
C SER A 112 9.06 3.94 5.74
N ILE A 113 8.28 3.31 6.62
CA ILE A 113 8.30 3.57 8.08
C ILE A 113 9.72 3.59 8.67
N PRO A 114 10.57 2.56 8.45
CA PRO A 114 11.88 2.52 9.09
C PRO A 114 12.76 3.69 8.67
N LEU A 115 12.67 4.08 7.39
CA LEU A 115 13.40 5.23 6.86
C LEU A 115 12.87 6.55 7.45
N CYS A 116 11.55 6.72 7.52
CA CYS A 116 10.93 7.90 8.13
C CYS A 116 11.35 8.06 9.60
N ILE A 117 11.36 6.97 10.36
CA ILE A 117 11.82 6.97 11.77
C ILE A 117 13.32 7.26 11.83
N ALA A 118 14.14 6.67 10.98
CA ALA A 118 15.59 6.91 10.98
C ALA A 118 15.94 8.38 10.69
N VAL A 119 15.29 8.98 9.69
CA VAL A 119 15.47 10.41 9.36
C VAL A 119 15.00 11.30 10.51
N GLU A 120 13.85 10.97 11.12
CA GLU A 120 13.33 11.71 12.27
C GLU A 120 14.28 11.63 13.48
N ARG A 121 14.82 10.45 13.79
CA ARG A 121 15.84 10.28 14.83
C ARG A 121 17.14 11.02 14.50
N MET A 122 17.58 11.02 13.24
CA MET A 122 18.76 11.78 12.81
C MET A 122 18.58 13.29 13.06
N ILE A 123 17.41 13.86 12.75
CA ILE A 123 17.13 15.28 13.01
C ILE A 123 17.09 15.55 14.52
N ALA A 124 16.42 14.68 15.28
CA ALA A 124 16.33 14.80 16.73
C ALA A 124 17.70 14.76 17.42
N THR A 125 18.62 13.90 16.96
CA THR A 125 19.99 13.83 17.51
C THR A 125 20.82 15.09 17.22
N ARG A 126 20.62 15.74 16.06
CA ARG A 126 21.35 16.97 15.71
C ARG A 126 20.77 18.23 16.35
N HIS A 127 19.46 18.28 16.54
CA HIS A 127 18.73 19.44 17.06
C HIS A 127 18.00 19.14 18.37
N TRP A 128 18.62 18.35 19.25
CA TRP A 128 18.03 17.82 20.50
C TRP A 128 17.27 18.87 21.32
N SER A 129 17.92 20.01 21.61
CA SER A 129 17.36 21.04 22.51
C SER A 129 16.12 21.74 21.96
N TRP A 130 15.96 21.78 20.63
CA TRP A 130 14.76 22.26 19.97
C TRP A 130 13.69 21.15 19.91
N TYR A 131 14.12 19.93 19.63
CA TYR A 131 13.25 18.77 19.47
C TYR A 131 12.54 18.35 20.77
N GLU A 132 13.25 18.39 21.89
CA GLU A 132 12.74 18.02 23.22
C GLU A 132 11.55 18.89 23.68
N LYS A 133 11.38 20.08 23.10
CA LYS A 133 10.29 21.00 23.45
C LYS A 133 8.93 20.57 22.89
N GLU A 134 8.88 19.58 22.01
CA GLU A 134 7.67 19.12 21.30
C GLU A 134 6.81 20.28 20.75
N SER A 135 7.45 21.36 20.28
CA SER A 135 6.73 22.55 19.80
C SER A 135 6.05 22.28 18.45
N ILE A 136 5.07 23.12 18.09
CA ILE A 136 4.39 23.05 16.77
C ILE A 136 5.41 23.10 15.61
N GLU A 137 6.55 23.75 15.80
CA GLU A 137 7.61 23.81 14.79
C GLU A 137 8.18 22.44 14.45
N THR A 138 8.26 21.52 15.44
CA THR A 138 8.74 20.15 15.20
C THR A 138 7.79 19.36 14.30
N VAL A 139 6.51 19.73 14.21
CA VAL A 139 5.53 19.08 13.33
C VAL A 139 5.85 19.33 11.85
N TRP A 140 6.54 20.42 11.50
CA TRP A 140 6.99 20.65 10.13
C TRP A 140 7.97 19.58 9.65
N VAL A 141 8.82 19.05 10.53
CA VAL A 141 9.72 17.94 10.20
C VAL A 141 8.92 16.71 9.80
N PHE A 142 7.87 16.39 10.55
CA PHE A 142 6.95 15.33 10.20
C PHE A 142 6.31 15.56 8.83
N ILE A 143 5.77 16.76 8.57
CA ILE A 143 5.12 17.09 7.29
C ILE A 143 6.09 16.90 6.11
N VAL A 144 7.31 17.39 6.23
CA VAL A 144 8.34 17.26 5.18
C VAL A 144 8.68 15.79 4.93
N ILE A 145 8.92 15.01 5.99
CA ILE A 145 9.19 13.57 5.88
C ILE A 145 8.04 12.86 5.17
N GLN A 146 6.80 13.19 5.51
CA GLN A 146 5.63 12.54 4.89
C GLN A 146 5.40 12.95 3.44
N ILE A 147 5.64 14.20 3.07
CA ILE A 147 5.57 14.63 1.66
C ILE A 147 6.61 13.86 0.85
N CYS A 148 7.86 13.78 1.32
CA CYS A 148 8.92 13.03 0.65
C CYS A 148 8.59 11.53 0.55
N SER A 149 8.15 10.92 1.64
CA SER A 149 7.75 9.50 1.68
C SER A 149 6.60 9.21 0.71
N THR A 150 5.55 10.05 0.73
CA THR A 150 4.39 9.91 -0.16
C THR A 150 4.79 10.08 -1.62
N PHE A 151 5.67 11.04 -1.93
CA PHE A 151 6.19 11.25 -3.27
C PHE A 151 6.95 10.02 -3.79
N VAL A 152 7.82 9.42 -2.98
CA VAL A 152 8.53 8.18 -3.33
C VAL A 152 7.55 7.02 -3.51
N ALA A 153 6.55 6.88 -2.64
CA ALA A 153 5.52 5.85 -2.77
C ALA A 153 4.69 6.01 -4.06
N LEU A 154 4.36 7.26 -4.43
CA LEU A 154 3.68 7.58 -5.70
C LEU A 154 4.54 7.22 -6.90
N LEU A 155 5.82 7.61 -6.91
CA LEU A 155 6.74 7.24 -7.98
C LEU A 155 6.86 5.72 -8.10
N ASN A 156 7.00 5.02 -6.98
CA ASN A 156 7.04 3.55 -6.98
C ASN A 156 5.74 2.95 -7.52
N ALA A 157 4.57 3.47 -7.15
CA ALA A 157 3.29 3.02 -7.66
C ALA A 157 3.16 3.23 -9.18
N VAL A 158 3.58 4.39 -9.70
CA VAL A 158 3.62 4.67 -11.14
C VAL A 158 4.57 3.69 -11.83
N CYS A 159 5.80 3.56 -11.35
CA CYS A 159 6.77 2.62 -11.91
C CYS A 159 6.24 1.19 -11.87
N PHE A 160 5.62 0.76 -10.78
CA PHE A 160 5.09 -0.59 -10.66
C PHE A 160 3.93 -0.82 -11.64
N ILE A 161 2.97 0.10 -11.73
CA ILE A 161 1.82 -0.04 -12.64
C ILE A 161 2.25 -0.03 -14.11
N TYR A 162 3.16 0.86 -14.51
CA TYR A 162 3.54 1.01 -15.92
C TYR A 162 4.74 0.13 -16.34
N ALA A 163 5.63 -0.24 -15.42
CA ALA A 163 6.75 -1.14 -15.71
C ALA A 163 6.46 -2.61 -15.39
N ALA A 164 5.33 -2.94 -14.72
CA ALA A 164 4.94 -4.33 -14.47
C ALA A 164 4.86 -5.16 -15.76
N ASP A 165 4.41 -4.57 -16.88
CA ASP A 165 4.42 -5.26 -18.17
C ASP A 165 5.84 -5.62 -18.61
N TYR A 166 6.82 -4.71 -18.41
CA TYR A 166 8.23 -4.98 -18.72
C TYR A 166 8.80 -6.11 -17.84
N TYR A 167 8.59 -6.06 -16.53
CA TYR A 167 9.05 -7.10 -15.61
C TYR A 167 8.37 -8.44 -15.87
N ARG A 168 7.10 -8.43 -16.28
CA ARG A 168 6.37 -9.65 -16.67
C ARG A 168 7.01 -10.31 -17.88
N HIS A 169 7.31 -9.54 -18.93
CA HIS A 169 8.00 -10.09 -20.11
C HIS A 169 9.38 -10.64 -19.76
N PHE A 170 10.12 -9.95 -18.89
CA PHE A 170 11.41 -10.40 -18.40
C PHE A 170 11.32 -11.70 -17.57
N ALA A 171 10.34 -11.79 -16.66
CA ALA A 171 10.14 -12.97 -15.82
C ALA A 171 9.71 -14.20 -16.62
N VAL A 172 8.85 -14.03 -17.63
CA VAL A 172 8.47 -15.11 -18.55
C VAL A 172 9.70 -15.57 -19.35
N ALA A 173 10.47 -14.63 -19.92
CA ALA A 173 11.69 -14.97 -20.65
C ALA A 173 12.70 -15.73 -19.77
N LEU A 174 12.87 -15.34 -18.51
CA LEU A 174 13.69 -16.06 -17.54
C LEU A 174 13.18 -17.47 -17.27
N PHE A 175 11.87 -17.63 -17.06
CA PHE A 175 11.25 -18.92 -16.81
C PHE A 175 11.44 -19.87 -18.01
N ASP A 176 11.22 -19.38 -19.22
CA ASP A 176 11.40 -20.16 -20.46
C ASP A 176 12.86 -20.62 -20.59
N ILE A 177 13.84 -19.75 -20.29
CA ILE A 177 15.27 -20.11 -20.27
C ILE A 177 15.58 -21.19 -19.23
N PHE A 178 14.99 -21.12 -18.04
CA PHE A 178 15.35 -22.02 -16.93
C PHE A 178 14.57 -23.33 -16.89
N VAL A 179 13.40 -23.40 -17.53
CA VAL A 179 12.52 -24.58 -17.49
C VAL A 179 12.53 -25.36 -18.80
N GLU A 180 12.67 -24.67 -19.94
CA GLU A 180 12.69 -25.32 -21.26
C GLU A 180 14.10 -25.46 -21.84
N GLY A 181 15.11 -24.84 -21.22
CA GLY A 181 16.53 -24.87 -21.61
C GLY A 181 17.39 -25.96 -20.98
#